data_AF-A0A831S3V5-F1
#
_entry.id   AF-A0A831S3V5-F1
#
_cell.length_a   1.000
_cell.length_b   1.000
_cell.length_c   1.000
_cell.angle_alpha   90.00
_cell.angle_beta   90.00
_cell.angle_gamma   90.00
#
_symmetry.space_group_name_H-M   'P 1'
#
loop_
_entity.id
_entity.type
_entity.pdbx_description
1 polymer ?
#
loop_
_entity_poly.entity_id
_entity_poly.type
_entity_poly.pdbx_seq_one_letter_code
_entity_poly.pdbx_strand_id
1 'polypeptide(L)'
;MKRHTYNKHDFDAVTIKLASPERILDWSFGEVTKPETINYRTQRAEKNGLFDEKIFGPEKDFECYCGKYRGIRFKGIVCEKCGVEVTRSIVRRERMGHIELATPVSHIWFLRGIPSRIALILGLSASDVEKVVYFAGYIITKVSENEKARFFKELDTEYKTKLKAASDSKTKTKLKELFTQTKKEIESIKEGAVLDEVSYHTYSVKFGGLFEAEIGAEAIYNIFKNLDLNKLEKKLKERREKAGAVERVKLNKRLSLIHSLINSKVRPEWMFMIRIPVTPPMLRPMVALEGGRHASSDVNDLYRRVINRNNRLKKLININAPDVILRNEKRILQEAVDALLDNSIRHGNAAFSAMSQSQRRPLKSLSDYLKGKQGYFRGNLLGKRVDYSGRSVIVVGSSLKLDECGLPKHMALELFRPFVISKLLEKELAYNIRGAGRLIDDGIPEVWAILEEVIKGKHVLLNRAPTLHRQGIQAFRPTLIEGNAIQIHPLVCSAFNADFDGDQMAVHVPLSEEAQLEAREIMSANKNILKPGSGEVVTSPRKDIILGCYWMTKMIDGEKGEGNYFPTPNTAITAYDFGEVGFRARVKVLPTDSKKYEGFNGEMFETT
;
A
#
# COMPACT_ATOMS: atom_id res chain seq x y z
N MET A 1 13.40 17.61 24.44
CA MET A 1 13.52 16.18 24.05
C MET A 1 14.15 16.09 22.66
N LYS A 2 15.38 15.59 22.54
CA LYS A 2 16.00 15.30 21.24
C LYS A 2 15.21 14.16 20.60
N ARG A 3 14.38 14.46 19.59
CA ARG A 3 13.64 13.45 18.83
C ARG A 3 14.67 12.63 18.03
N HIS A 4 14.81 11.35 18.36
CA HIS A 4 15.81 10.47 17.78
C HIS A 4 15.68 10.42 16.25
N THR A 5 16.72 10.87 15.55
CA THR A 5 16.89 10.64 14.12
C THR A 5 17.39 9.21 13.94
N TYR A 6 16.46 8.27 13.78
CA TYR A 6 16.82 6.89 13.44
C TYR A 6 17.52 6.86 12.07
N ASN A 7 18.57 6.06 11.94
CA ASN A 7 19.19 5.79 10.65
C ASN A 7 18.18 4.98 9.81
N LYS A 8 17.64 5.60 8.75
CA LYS A 8 16.57 5.00 7.94
C LYS A 8 17.06 3.81 7.08
N HIS A 9 18.37 3.62 6.96
CA HIS A 9 18.98 2.61 6.09
C HIS A 9 19.49 1.37 6.83
N ASP A 10 19.57 1.42 8.16
CA ASP A 10 20.23 0.39 8.97
C ASP A 10 19.30 -0.04 10.11
N PHE A 11 18.48 -1.07 9.86
CA PHE A 11 17.57 -1.67 10.84
C PHE A 11 17.39 -3.16 10.58
N ASP A 12 17.35 -3.97 11.64
CA ASP A 12 17.14 -5.42 11.53
C ASP A 12 15.67 -5.83 11.49
N ALA A 13 14.80 -5.07 12.16
CA ALA A 13 13.40 -5.43 12.34
C ALA A 13 12.46 -4.23 12.35
N VAL A 14 11.23 -4.44 11.87
CA VAL A 14 10.12 -3.48 11.92
C VAL A 14 9.02 -4.03 12.81
N THR A 15 8.68 -3.31 13.87
CA THR A 15 7.61 -3.71 14.80
C THR A 15 6.36 -2.83 14.64
N ILE A 16 5.18 -3.42 14.73
CA ILE A 16 3.90 -2.71 14.74
C ILE A 16 3.18 -2.93 16.07
N LYS A 17 2.69 -1.85 16.67
CA LYS A 17 1.96 -1.87 17.95
C LYS A 17 0.84 -0.84 17.94
N LEU A 18 -0.21 -1.09 18.72
CA LEU A 18 -1.30 -0.14 18.92
C LEU A 18 -0.78 1.14 19.60
N ALA A 19 -1.10 2.30 19.03
CA ALA A 19 -0.66 3.58 19.54
C ALA A 19 -1.49 4.00 20.75
N SER A 20 -0.83 4.33 21.87
CA SER A 20 -1.50 4.93 23.03
C SER A 20 -1.82 6.41 22.76
N PRO A 21 -2.80 7.01 23.45
CA PRO A 21 -3.08 8.45 23.36
C PRO A 21 -1.87 9.33 23.69
N GLU A 22 -1.01 8.88 24.60
CA GLU A 22 0.25 9.56 24.95
C GLU A 22 1.24 9.47 23.79
N ARG A 23 1.36 8.31 23.15
CA ARG A 23 2.26 8.11 22.01
C ARG A 23 1.86 8.97 20.81
N ILE A 24 0.56 9.16 20.59
CA ILE A 24 0.04 10.07 19.55
C ILE A 24 0.43 11.52 19.85
N LEU A 25 0.43 11.91 21.12
CA LEU A 25 0.86 13.24 21.55
C LEU A 25 2.37 13.45 21.32
N ASP A 26 3.20 12.43 21.60
CA ASP A 26 4.65 12.48 21.35
C ASP A 26 4.99 12.78 19.88
N TRP A 27 4.24 12.17 18.95
CA TRP A 27 4.38 12.37 17.51
C TRP A 27 3.91 13.74 17.05
N SER A 28 2.99 14.34 17.81
CA SER A 28 2.37 15.58 17.42
C SER A 28 3.28 16.79 17.60
N PHE A 29 3.12 17.76 16.71
CA PHE A 29 3.73 19.09 16.83
C PHE A 29 2.70 20.17 17.24
N GLY A 30 1.42 19.80 17.38
CA GLY A 30 0.36 20.71 17.80
C GLY A 30 -1.05 20.17 17.52
N GLU A 31 -2.05 20.76 18.18
CA GLU A 31 -3.46 20.43 18.01
C GLU A 31 -4.07 21.22 16.83
N VAL A 32 -4.77 20.51 15.94
CA VAL A 32 -5.57 21.12 14.88
C VAL A 32 -6.98 21.37 15.41
N THR A 33 -7.32 22.63 15.65
CA THR A 33 -8.62 23.03 16.21
C THR A 33 -9.58 23.53 15.15
N LYS A 34 -9.08 24.07 14.05
CA LYS A 34 -9.87 24.72 13.01
C LYS A 34 -10.07 23.83 11.79
N PRO A 35 -11.29 23.76 11.23
CA PRO A 35 -11.57 22.99 10.01
C PRO A 35 -11.02 23.65 8.74
N GLU A 36 -10.69 24.95 8.78
CA GLU A 36 -10.24 25.68 7.61
C GLU A 36 -8.88 25.17 7.09
N THR A 37 -8.68 25.29 5.77
CA THR A 37 -7.47 24.83 5.09
C THR A 37 -6.56 26.01 4.74
N ILE A 38 -6.93 26.75 3.71
CA ILE A 38 -6.23 27.93 3.20
C ILE A 38 -7.23 29.07 3.05
N ASN A 39 -6.73 30.30 3.16
CA ASN A 39 -7.51 31.48 2.88
C ASN A 39 -7.64 31.68 1.37
N TYR A 40 -8.87 31.80 0.86
CA TYR A 40 -9.11 31.91 -0.58
C TYR A 40 -8.57 33.22 -1.21
N ARG A 41 -8.38 34.29 -0.41
CA ARG A 41 -7.85 35.57 -0.91
C ARG A 41 -6.32 35.57 -0.93
N THR A 42 -5.71 35.23 0.22
CA THR A 42 -4.26 35.31 0.37
C THR A 42 -3.54 34.05 -0.10
N GLN A 43 -4.27 32.96 -0.37
CA GLN A 43 -3.74 31.64 -0.71
C GLN A 43 -2.81 31.05 0.36
N ARG A 44 -2.81 31.62 1.57
CA ARG A 44 -1.98 31.17 2.70
C ARG A 44 -2.75 30.23 3.61
N ALA A 45 -2.03 29.34 4.28
CA ALA A 45 -2.59 28.46 5.29
C ALA A 45 -3.26 29.25 6.43
N GLU A 46 -4.40 28.74 6.90
CA GLU A 46 -5.09 29.27 8.08
C GLU A 46 -4.42 28.80 9.37
N LYS A 47 -4.34 29.69 10.37
CA LYS A 47 -3.74 29.37 11.68
C LYS A 47 -4.60 28.35 12.43
N ASN A 48 -3.96 27.39 13.09
CA ASN A 48 -4.56 26.22 13.75
C ASN A 48 -5.43 25.34 12.83
N GLY A 49 -5.37 25.55 11.52
CA GLY A 49 -6.10 24.78 10.51
C GLY A 49 -5.34 23.52 10.06
N LEU A 50 -5.89 22.86 9.05
CA LEU A 50 -5.33 21.60 8.52
C LEU A 50 -3.96 21.75 7.83
N PHE A 51 -3.57 22.98 7.48
CA PHE A 51 -2.31 23.27 6.78
C PHE A 51 -1.39 24.20 7.60
N ASP A 52 -1.70 24.44 8.88
CA ASP A 52 -1.01 25.41 9.73
C ASP A 52 0.51 25.22 9.73
N GLU A 53 1.22 26.31 9.41
CA GLU A 53 2.69 26.33 9.39
C GLU A 53 3.29 26.17 10.78
N LYS A 54 2.60 26.59 11.84
CA LYS A 54 3.09 26.44 13.21
C LYS A 54 3.23 24.97 13.59
N ILE A 55 2.26 24.14 13.20
CA ILE A 55 2.19 22.72 13.52
C ILE A 55 3.07 21.92 12.55
N PHE A 56 2.85 22.10 11.25
CA PHE A 56 3.45 21.23 10.24
C PHE A 56 4.79 21.73 9.69
N GLY A 57 5.18 22.97 10.00
CA GLY A 57 6.39 23.63 9.49
C GLY A 57 6.12 24.57 8.31
N PRO A 58 7.14 25.30 7.84
CA PRO A 58 6.97 26.40 6.90
C PRO A 58 6.63 25.92 5.48
N GLU A 59 5.80 26.68 4.75
CA GLU A 59 5.43 26.37 3.36
C GLU A 59 6.62 26.56 2.41
N LYS A 60 7.42 27.60 2.62
CA LYS A 60 8.63 27.92 1.86
C LYS A 60 9.88 27.66 2.68
N ASP A 61 10.96 27.32 1.99
CA ASP A 61 12.25 27.04 2.65
C ASP A 61 12.78 28.28 3.38
N PHE A 62 13.04 28.11 4.68
CA PHE A 62 13.59 29.13 5.56
C PHE A 62 12.78 30.44 5.61
N GLU A 63 11.45 30.35 5.49
CA GLU A 63 10.54 31.49 5.63
C GLU A 63 9.45 31.19 6.66
N CYS A 64 9.22 32.10 7.60
CA CYS A 64 8.10 32.00 8.54
C CYS A 64 6.80 32.61 7.97
N TYR A 65 5.65 32.16 8.46
CA TYR A 65 4.32 32.66 8.04
C TYR A 65 4.19 34.19 7.94
N CYS A 66 4.71 34.94 8.92
CA CYS A 66 4.58 36.41 8.93
C CYS A 66 5.62 37.15 8.07
N GLY A 67 6.63 36.45 7.54
CA GLY A 67 7.71 37.05 6.76
C GLY A 67 8.78 37.80 7.58
N LYS A 68 8.70 37.84 8.92
CA LYS A 68 9.71 38.49 9.79
C LYS A 68 11.11 37.87 9.61
N TYR A 69 11.17 36.55 9.59
CA TYR A 69 12.40 35.78 9.37
C TYR A 69 12.38 35.13 7.99
N ARG A 70 13.39 35.43 7.17
CA ARG A 70 13.58 34.92 5.82
C ARG A 70 15.06 34.62 5.55
N GLY A 71 15.29 33.45 4.96
CA GLY A 71 16.61 33.01 4.53
C GLY A 71 17.34 32.15 5.56
N ILE A 72 18.40 31.48 5.09
CA ILE A 72 19.09 30.41 5.83
C ILE A 72 19.76 30.87 7.13
N ARG A 73 20.03 32.18 7.27
CA ARG A 73 20.67 32.78 8.46
C ARG A 73 19.86 32.57 9.74
N PHE A 74 18.54 32.48 9.62
CA PHE A 74 17.63 32.32 10.77
C PHE A 74 17.22 30.86 11.01
N LYS A 75 17.96 29.90 10.44
CA LYS A 75 17.66 28.47 10.56
C LYS A 75 17.54 28.05 12.04
N GLY A 76 16.43 27.38 12.37
CA GLY A 76 16.17 26.85 13.70
C GLY A 76 15.56 27.85 14.69
N ILE A 77 15.40 29.12 14.30
CA ILE A 77 14.72 30.11 15.14
C ILE A 77 13.20 29.91 15.03
N VAL A 78 12.52 29.89 16.17
CA VAL A 78 11.05 29.92 16.24
C VAL A 78 10.59 31.37 16.27
N CYS A 79 9.73 31.75 15.34
CA CYS A 79 9.29 33.14 15.24
C CYS A 79 8.39 33.55 16.42
N GLU A 80 8.72 34.63 17.13
CA GLU A 80 7.91 35.15 18.26
C GLU A 80 6.49 35.57 17.84
N LYS A 81 6.31 36.07 16.61
CA LYS A 81 5.01 36.59 16.13
C LYS A 81 4.07 35.49 15.65
N CYS A 82 4.58 34.50 14.92
CA CYS A 82 3.73 33.45 14.32
C CYS A 82 3.96 32.05 14.90
N GLY A 83 4.99 31.84 15.71
CA GLY A 83 5.35 30.54 16.29
C GLY A 83 5.90 29.53 15.29
N VAL A 84 6.13 29.92 14.03
CA VAL A 84 6.66 29.03 12.99
C VAL A 84 8.17 28.92 13.12
N GLU A 85 8.65 27.69 13.10
CA GLU A 85 10.08 27.37 13.09
C GLU A 85 10.65 27.54 11.67
N VAL A 86 11.76 28.26 11.55
CA VAL A 86 12.41 28.52 10.26
C VAL A 86 13.28 27.32 9.87
N THR A 87 12.71 26.41 9.07
CA THR A 87 13.39 25.21 8.56
C THR A 87 13.16 25.03 7.06
N ARG A 88 13.67 23.94 6.47
CA ARG A 88 13.25 23.50 5.14
C ARG A 88 11.78 23.06 5.18
N SER A 89 11.04 23.30 4.10
CA SER A 89 9.63 22.91 3.91
C SER A 89 9.42 21.40 3.90
N ILE A 90 10.48 20.61 3.64
CA ILE A 90 10.46 19.13 3.64
C ILE A 90 9.90 18.54 4.94
N VAL A 91 10.03 19.25 6.06
CA VAL A 91 9.48 18.81 7.36
C VAL A 91 7.96 18.64 7.31
N ARG A 92 7.26 19.33 6.40
CA ARG A 92 5.81 19.17 6.16
C ARG A 92 5.42 17.80 5.59
N ARG A 93 6.39 16.95 5.23
CA ARG A 93 6.20 15.53 4.88
C ARG A 93 6.28 14.60 6.10
N GLU A 94 6.89 15.06 7.19
CA GLU A 94 7.23 14.22 8.35
C GLU A 94 6.46 14.62 9.62
N ARG A 95 6.16 15.91 9.82
CA ARG A 95 5.48 16.40 11.03
C ARG A 95 4.00 16.01 11.05
N MET A 96 3.57 15.35 12.12
CA MET A 96 2.17 15.01 12.38
C MET A 96 1.51 16.03 13.30
N GLY A 97 0.20 16.22 13.12
CA GLY A 97 -0.65 16.96 14.05
C GLY A 97 -1.51 15.98 14.85
N HIS A 98 -2.33 16.49 15.77
CA HIS A 98 -3.38 15.68 16.40
C HIS A 98 -4.68 16.49 16.57
N ILE A 99 -5.78 15.80 16.80
CA ILE A 99 -7.07 16.36 17.18
C ILE A 99 -7.45 15.75 18.53
N GLU A 100 -7.69 16.58 19.56
CA GLU A 100 -8.23 16.13 20.85
C GLU A 100 -9.75 15.98 20.73
N LEU A 101 -10.25 14.75 20.83
CA LEU A 101 -11.68 14.48 20.77
C LEU A 101 -12.35 14.84 22.09
N ALA A 102 -13.57 15.36 22.01
CA ALA A 102 -14.40 15.65 23.18
C ALA A 102 -14.84 14.39 23.93
N THR A 103 -14.93 13.25 23.22
CA THR A 103 -15.34 11.96 23.77
C THR A 103 -14.53 10.83 23.14
N PRO A 104 -14.25 9.73 23.87
CA PRO A 104 -13.60 8.56 23.30
C PRO A 104 -14.40 7.96 22.14
N VAL A 105 -13.71 7.61 21.06
CA VAL A 105 -14.30 7.05 19.84
C VAL A 105 -13.68 5.69 19.58
N SER A 106 -14.47 4.66 19.31
CA SER A 106 -13.95 3.33 19.00
C SER A 106 -13.26 3.31 17.63
N HIS A 107 -12.15 2.59 17.50
CA HIS A 107 -11.51 2.44 16.19
C HIS A 107 -12.22 1.34 15.38
N ILE A 108 -12.69 1.68 14.18
CA ILE A 108 -13.53 0.81 13.33
C ILE A 108 -12.94 -0.58 13.07
N TRP A 109 -11.62 -0.71 12.85
CA TRP A 109 -10.97 -2.00 12.65
C TRP A 109 -11.12 -2.99 13.82
N PHE A 110 -11.16 -2.51 15.07
CA PHE A 110 -11.34 -3.39 16.24
C PHE A 110 -12.81 -3.64 16.57
N LEU A 111 -13.69 -2.73 16.14
CA LEU A 111 -15.14 -2.85 16.30
C LEU A 111 -15.76 -3.80 15.26
N ARG A 112 -15.57 -3.50 13.97
CA ARG A 112 -16.23 -4.19 12.84
C ARG A 112 -15.33 -5.21 12.12
N GLY A 113 -14.05 -5.29 12.46
CA GLY A 113 -13.17 -6.32 11.91
C GLY A 113 -13.72 -7.71 12.22
N ILE A 114 -13.56 -8.67 11.30
CA ILE A 114 -14.01 -10.04 11.51
C ILE A 114 -12.78 -10.89 11.89
N PRO A 115 -12.67 -11.43 13.12
CA PRO A 115 -13.59 -11.28 14.25
C PRO A 115 -13.38 -9.96 15.03
N SER A 116 -14.45 -9.45 15.65
CA SER A 116 -14.42 -8.19 16.40
C SER A 116 -13.59 -8.35 17.67
N ARG A 117 -12.54 -7.54 17.81
CA ARG A 117 -11.61 -7.65 18.95
C ARG A 117 -12.25 -7.14 20.23
N ILE A 118 -13.03 -6.06 20.14
CA ILE A 118 -13.78 -5.49 21.27
C ILE A 118 -14.83 -6.51 21.77
N ALA A 119 -15.61 -7.09 20.85
CA ALA A 119 -16.62 -8.08 21.20
C ALA A 119 -16.02 -9.35 21.81
N LEU A 120 -14.89 -9.83 21.28
CA LEU A 120 -14.17 -10.97 21.85
C LEU A 120 -13.71 -10.69 23.28
N ILE A 121 -13.19 -9.50 23.58
CA ILE A 121 -12.72 -9.15 24.93
C ILE A 121 -13.89 -9.09 25.91
N LEU A 122 -15.03 -8.50 25.53
CA LEU A 122 -16.24 -8.44 26.36
C LEU A 122 -16.94 -9.81 26.49
N GLY A 123 -16.81 -10.68 25.48
CA GLY A 123 -17.58 -11.91 25.39
C GLY A 123 -19.01 -11.70 24.89
N LEU A 124 -19.23 -10.64 24.12
CA LEU A 124 -20.52 -10.26 23.53
C LEU A 124 -20.56 -10.58 22.03
N SER A 125 -21.75 -10.48 21.43
CA SER A 125 -21.86 -10.53 19.97
C SER A 125 -21.36 -9.22 19.35
N ALA A 126 -20.89 -9.25 18.10
CA ALA A 126 -20.44 -8.04 17.41
C ALA A 126 -21.60 -7.04 17.21
N SER A 127 -22.83 -7.53 17.00
CA SER A 127 -24.04 -6.72 16.85
C SER A 127 -24.37 -5.96 18.14
N ASP A 128 -24.27 -6.62 19.30
CA ASP A 128 -24.57 -5.97 20.58
C ASP A 128 -23.58 -4.87 20.91
N VAL A 129 -22.29 -5.09 20.64
CA VAL A 129 -21.25 -4.06 20.82
C VAL A 129 -21.47 -2.90 19.83
N GLU A 130 -21.86 -3.19 18.59
CA GLU A 130 -22.19 -2.18 17.59
C GLU A 130 -23.36 -1.30 18.05
N LYS A 131 -24.44 -1.90 18.58
CA LYS A 131 -25.58 -1.18 19.16
C LYS A 131 -25.14 -0.22 20.27
N VAL A 132 -24.28 -0.66 21.18
CA VAL A 132 -23.79 0.18 22.29
C VAL A 132 -22.97 1.35 21.77
N VAL A 133 -22.04 1.11 20.85
CA VAL A 133 -21.15 2.15 20.30
C VAL A 133 -21.93 3.23 19.53
N TYR A 134 -22.92 2.85 18.74
CA TYR A 134 -23.73 3.78 17.94
C TYR A 134 -24.97 4.31 18.67
N PHE A 135 -25.00 4.22 20.00
CA PHE A 135 -26.06 4.77 20.85
C PHE A 135 -27.47 4.19 20.58
N ALA A 136 -27.56 2.92 20.18
CA ALA A 136 -28.81 2.20 19.98
C ALA A 136 -29.18 1.25 21.14
N GLY A 137 -28.23 0.93 22.03
CA GLY A 137 -28.45 0.08 23.20
C GLY A 137 -27.55 0.44 24.37
N TYR A 138 -27.97 0.09 25.59
CA TYR A 138 -27.26 0.36 26.83
C TYR A 138 -26.51 -0.90 27.28
N ILE A 139 -25.32 -0.74 27.86
CA ILE A 139 -24.58 -1.83 28.49
C ILE A 139 -24.65 -1.69 30.01
N ILE A 140 -24.99 -2.77 30.71
CA ILE A 140 -25.02 -2.79 32.17
C ILE A 140 -23.58 -2.81 32.69
N THR A 141 -23.18 -1.77 33.42
CA THR A 141 -21.82 -1.60 33.95
C THR A 141 -21.67 -2.18 35.35
N LYS A 142 -22.68 -1.98 36.21
CA LYS A 142 -22.70 -2.53 37.58
C LYS A 142 -24.07 -3.11 37.91
N VAL A 143 -24.07 -4.18 38.70
CA VAL A 143 -25.29 -4.78 39.26
C VAL A 143 -25.12 -4.92 40.77
N SER A 144 -26.08 -4.39 41.52
CA SER A 144 -26.13 -4.51 42.97
C SER A 144 -26.68 -5.87 43.38
N GLU A 145 -25.80 -6.82 43.72
CA GLU A 145 -26.22 -8.19 44.12
C GLU A 145 -27.12 -8.19 45.36
N ASN A 146 -26.92 -7.26 46.29
CA ASN A 146 -27.74 -7.11 47.50
C ASN A 146 -29.19 -6.75 47.17
N GLU A 147 -29.39 -5.80 46.26
CA GLU A 147 -30.73 -5.42 45.81
C GLU A 147 -31.35 -6.53 44.96
N LYS A 148 -30.55 -7.21 44.14
CA LYS A 148 -31.00 -8.38 43.38
C LYS A 148 -31.63 -9.44 44.28
N ALA A 149 -31.00 -9.74 45.41
CA ALA A 149 -31.52 -10.68 46.39
C ALA A 149 -32.80 -10.18 47.08
N ARG A 150 -32.94 -8.87 47.32
CA ARG A 150 -34.17 -8.26 47.86
C ARG A 150 -35.33 -8.38 46.87
N PHE A 151 -35.12 -8.02 45.61
CA PHE A 151 -36.13 -8.16 44.56
C PHE A 151 -36.57 -9.62 44.38
N PHE A 152 -35.65 -10.59 44.45
CA PHE A 152 -36.05 -12.01 44.42
C PHE A 152 -36.96 -12.39 45.60
N LYS A 153 -36.67 -11.91 46.81
CA LYS A 153 -37.51 -12.17 47.99
C LYS A 153 -38.88 -11.51 47.87
N GLU A 154 -38.93 -10.26 47.42
CA GLU A 154 -40.17 -9.51 47.19
C GLU A 154 -41.05 -10.19 46.13
N LEU A 155 -40.45 -10.58 45.00
CA LEU A 155 -41.12 -11.32 43.93
C LEU A 155 -41.71 -12.64 44.43
N ASP A 156 -40.96 -13.40 45.25
CA ASP A 156 -41.43 -14.64 45.85
C ASP A 156 -42.60 -14.41 46.82
N THR A 157 -42.56 -13.35 47.62
CA THR A 157 -43.66 -12.99 48.52
C THR A 157 -44.91 -12.49 47.78
N GLU A 158 -44.73 -11.69 46.72
CA GLU A 158 -45.82 -11.19 45.89
C GLU A 158 -46.51 -12.33 45.15
N TYR A 159 -45.72 -13.26 44.60
CA TYR A 159 -46.22 -14.47 43.97
C TYR A 159 -47.03 -15.33 44.94
N LYS A 160 -46.50 -15.60 46.14
CA LYS A 160 -47.22 -16.39 47.17
C LYS A 160 -48.52 -15.73 47.61
N THR A 161 -48.56 -14.41 47.74
CA THR A 161 -49.76 -13.66 48.12
C THR A 161 -50.83 -13.70 47.03
N LYS A 162 -50.43 -13.46 45.76
CA LYS A 162 -51.34 -13.53 44.61
C LYS A 162 -51.85 -14.95 44.31
N LEU A 163 -51.05 -15.98 44.62
CA LEU A 163 -51.44 -17.38 44.45
C LEU A 163 -52.47 -17.84 45.51
N LYS A 164 -52.42 -17.27 46.72
CA LYS A 164 -53.43 -17.49 47.77
C LYS A 164 -54.75 -16.77 47.49
N ALA A 165 -54.71 -15.62 46.82
CA ALA A 165 -55.91 -14.82 46.50
C ALA A 165 -56.69 -15.33 45.26
N ALA A 166 -56.11 -16.18 44.42
CA ALA A 166 -56.74 -16.68 43.19
C ALA A 166 -57.40 -18.05 43.39
N SER A 167 -58.72 -18.15 43.17
CA SER A 167 -59.51 -19.40 43.22
C SER A 167 -59.49 -20.18 41.89
N ASP A 168 -59.46 -19.49 40.73
CA ASP A 168 -59.53 -20.10 39.40
C ASP A 168 -58.23 -20.78 38.92
N SER A 169 -58.35 -21.94 38.25
CA SER A 169 -57.19 -22.68 37.72
C SER A 169 -56.45 -21.93 36.60
N LYS A 170 -57.20 -21.13 35.81
CA LYS A 170 -56.71 -20.37 34.64
C LYS A 170 -55.91 -19.12 35.04
N THR A 171 -56.18 -18.53 36.20
CA THR A 171 -55.42 -17.40 36.74
C THR A 171 -54.14 -17.87 37.43
N LYS A 172 -54.14 -19.04 38.07
CA LYS A 172 -52.92 -19.67 38.63
C LYS A 172 -51.86 -19.97 37.57
N THR A 173 -52.24 -20.46 36.39
CA THR A 173 -51.30 -20.68 35.28
C THR A 173 -50.71 -19.38 34.74
N LYS A 174 -51.54 -18.34 34.50
CA LYS A 174 -51.06 -17.02 34.07
C LYS A 174 -50.11 -16.36 35.10
N LEU A 175 -50.41 -16.47 36.39
CA LEU A 175 -49.54 -15.95 37.45
C LEU A 175 -48.21 -16.69 37.52
N LYS A 176 -48.21 -18.01 37.28
CA LYS A 176 -46.98 -18.81 37.20
C LYS A 176 -46.13 -18.40 36.01
N GLU A 177 -46.74 -18.20 34.84
CA GLU A 177 -46.06 -17.70 33.64
C GLU A 177 -45.42 -16.32 33.87
N LEU A 178 -46.19 -15.36 34.40
CA LEU A 178 -45.70 -14.01 34.73
C LEU A 178 -44.54 -14.02 35.74
N PHE A 179 -44.62 -14.88 36.76
CA PHE A 179 -43.55 -15.05 37.73
C PHE A 179 -42.29 -15.61 37.07
N THR A 180 -42.40 -16.67 36.26
CA THR A 180 -41.23 -17.19 35.53
C THR A 180 -40.66 -16.18 34.54
N GLN A 181 -41.49 -15.36 33.91
CA GLN A 181 -41.03 -14.32 32.99
C GLN A 181 -40.27 -13.22 33.73
N THR A 182 -40.84 -12.70 34.82
CA THR A 182 -40.20 -11.66 35.64
C THR A 182 -38.92 -12.18 36.31
N LYS A 183 -38.92 -13.44 36.73
CA LYS A 183 -37.71 -14.11 37.25
C LYS A 183 -36.61 -14.19 36.18
N LYS A 184 -36.96 -14.54 34.94
CA LYS A 184 -36.02 -14.51 33.80
C LYS A 184 -35.53 -13.10 33.47
N GLU A 185 -36.37 -12.07 33.60
CA GLU A 185 -35.99 -10.66 33.44
C GLU A 185 -34.94 -10.24 34.49
N ILE A 186 -35.13 -10.61 35.77
CA ILE A 186 -34.14 -10.29 36.82
C ILE A 186 -32.84 -11.10 36.63
N GLU A 187 -32.94 -12.34 36.17
CA GLU A 187 -31.77 -13.17 35.89
C GLU A 187 -30.96 -12.68 34.68
N SER A 188 -31.60 -12.08 33.67
CA SER A 188 -30.93 -11.57 32.47
C SER A 188 -30.06 -10.33 32.76
N ILE A 189 -30.38 -9.58 33.83
CA ILE A 189 -29.60 -8.44 34.32
C ILE A 189 -28.28 -8.96 34.93
N LYS A 190 -27.23 -8.91 34.11
CA LYS A 190 -25.86 -9.27 34.45
C LYS A 190 -24.92 -8.20 33.91
N GLU A 191 -23.76 -8.04 34.54
CA GLU A 191 -22.71 -7.16 34.05
C GLU A 191 -22.33 -7.52 32.61
N GLY A 192 -22.26 -6.50 31.75
CA GLY A 192 -21.97 -6.64 30.33
C GLY A 192 -23.16 -7.04 29.45
N ALA A 193 -24.34 -7.31 30.01
CA ALA A 193 -25.54 -7.52 29.19
C ALA A 193 -25.97 -6.21 28.51
N VAL A 194 -26.45 -6.32 27.27
CA VAL A 194 -26.88 -5.19 26.45
C VAL A 194 -28.41 -5.15 26.40
N LEU A 195 -28.98 -3.98 26.66
CA LEU A 195 -30.41 -3.71 26.64
C LEU A 195 -30.74 -2.73 25.50
N ASP A 196 -31.78 -3.03 24.73
CA ASP A 196 -32.34 -2.06 23.79
C ASP A 196 -33.05 -0.93 24.54
N GLU A 197 -33.29 0.21 23.89
CA GLU A 197 -33.86 1.42 24.52
C GLU A 197 -35.20 1.17 25.23
N VAL A 198 -36.12 0.44 24.59
CA VAL A 198 -37.43 0.10 25.17
C VAL A 198 -37.28 -0.78 26.42
N SER A 199 -36.40 -1.78 26.36
CA SER A 199 -36.12 -2.68 27.47
C SER A 199 -35.45 -1.94 28.62
N TYR A 200 -34.52 -1.03 28.33
CA TYR A 200 -33.88 -0.19 29.33
C TYR A 200 -34.90 0.69 30.06
N HIS A 201 -35.80 1.38 29.34
CA HIS A 201 -36.85 2.17 29.98
C HIS A 201 -37.77 1.32 30.86
N THR A 202 -38.18 0.14 30.37
CA THR A 202 -39.02 -0.77 31.13
C THR A 202 -38.31 -1.27 32.40
N TYR A 203 -37.03 -1.65 32.29
CA TYR A 203 -36.25 -2.16 33.42
C TYR A 203 -35.83 -1.05 34.38
N SER A 204 -35.60 0.18 33.91
CA SER A 204 -35.31 1.34 34.75
C SER A 204 -36.52 1.72 35.61
N VAL A 205 -37.74 1.63 35.06
CA VAL A 205 -38.98 1.85 35.82
C VAL A 205 -39.22 0.72 36.84
N LYS A 206 -39.01 -0.54 36.45
CA LYS A 206 -39.25 -1.71 37.33
C LYS A 206 -38.18 -1.93 38.38
N PHE A 207 -36.91 -1.70 38.05
CA PHE A 207 -35.73 -2.15 38.80
C PHE A 207 -34.67 -1.04 38.96
N GLY A 208 -35.10 0.22 39.11
CA GLY A 208 -34.21 1.39 39.04
C GLY A 208 -32.99 1.38 39.98
N GLY A 209 -33.05 0.72 41.14
CA GLY A 209 -31.89 0.58 42.05
C GLY A 209 -30.94 -0.58 41.72
N LEU A 210 -31.41 -1.56 40.93
CA LEU A 210 -30.74 -2.85 40.77
C LEU A 210 -29.44 -2.76 39.96
N PHE A 211 -29.38 -1.87 38.97
CA PHE A 211 -28.27 -1.81 38.03
C PHE A 211 -27.99 -0.39 37.52
N GLU A 212 -26.73 -0.15 37.17
CA GLU A 212 -26.29 1.01 36.41
C GLU A 212 -26.05 0.59 34.96
N ALA A 213 -26.54 1.37 33.99
CA ALA A 213 -26.25 1.14 32.59
C ALA A 213 -25.79 2.42 31.90
N GLU A 214 -24.79 2.28 31.04
CA GLU A 214 -24.20 3.37 30.26
C GLU A 214 -24.34 3.07 28.76
N ILE A 215 -24.11 4.08 27.93
CA ILE A 215 -24.25 3.99 26.47
C ILE A 215 -23.08 4.67 25.76
N GLY A 216 -22.78 4.21 24.54
CA GLY A 216 -21.73 4.78 23.70
C GLY A 216 -20.35 4.14 23.89
N ALA A 217 -19.40 4.58 23.08
CA ALA A 217 -18.01 4.13 23.14
C ALA A 217 -17.33 4.45 24.49
N GLU A 218 -17.78 5.50 25.18
CA GLU A 218 -17.28 5.93 26.48
C GLU A 218 -17.52 4.87 27.58
N ALA A 219 -18.69 4.23 27.57
CA ALA A 219 -19.03 3.15 28.50
C ALA A 219 -18.04 1.98 28.38
N ILE A 220 -17.80 1.53 27.14
CA ILE A 220 -16.88 0.41 26.88
C ILE A 220 -15.43 0.80 27.18
N TYR A 221 -15.05 2.05 26.88
CA TYR A 221 -13.74 2.58 27.24
C TYR A 221 -13.51 2.53 28.76
N ASN A 222 -14.49 2.95 29.56
CA ASN A 222 -14.41 2.90 31.02
C ASN A 222 -14.32 1.46 31.55
N ILE A 223 -15.08 0.53 30.97
CA ILE A 223 -14.97 -0.91 31.29
C ILE A 223 -13.55 -1.41 31.02
N PHE A 224 -12.96 -1.08 29.86
CA PHE A 224 -11.61 -1.52 29.50
C PHE A 224 -10.50 -0.84 30.29
N LYS A 225 -10.71 0.39 30.76
CA LYS A 225 -9.76 1.11 31.62
C LYS A 225 -9.62 0.42 32.98
N ASN A 226 -10.74 -0.06 33.54
CA ASN A 226 -10.79 -0.73 34.84
C ASN A 226 -10.53 -2.25 34.78
N LEU A 227 -10.39 -2.81 33.57
CA LEU A 227 -10.23 -4.25 33.35
C LEU A 227 -8.80 -4.73 33.64
N ASP A 228 -8.66 -5.67 34.58
CA ASP A 228 -7.41 -6.39 34.82
C ASP A 228 -7.33 -7.65 33.94
N LEU A 229 -6.42 -7.62 32.96
CA LEU A 229 -6.22 -8.71 32.00
C LEU A 229 -5.74 -10.01 32.65
N ASN A 230 -4.92 -9.95 33.71
CA ASN A 230 -4.37 -11.15 34.35
C ASN A 230 -5.47 -11.89 35.14
N LYS A 231 -6.34 -11.15 35.82
CA LYS A 231 -7.52 -11.72 36.51
C LYS A 231 -8.50 -12.31 35.50
N LEU A 232 -8.73 -11.62 34.39
CA LEU A 232 -9.60 -12.12 33.33
C LEU A 232 -9.06 -13.41 32.69
N GLU A 233 -7.75 -13.49 32.45
CA GLU A 233 -7.10 -14.69 31.91
C GLU A 233 -7.32 -15.91 32.82
N LYS A 234 -7.10 -15.77 34.14
CA LYS A 234 -7.33 -16.85 35.12
C LYS A 234 -8.79 -17.32 35.10
N LYS A 235 -9.75 -16.38 35.17
CA LYS A 235 -11.19 -16.68 35.14
C LYS A 235 -11.61 -17.42 33.86
N LEU A 236 -11.03 -17.06 32.72
CA LEU A 236 -11.33 -17.70 31.44
C LEU A 236 -10.68 -19.08 31.30
N LYS A 237 -9.51 -19.32 31.91
CA LYS A 237 -8.89 -20.66 31.98
C LYS A 237 -9.75 -21.64 32.78
N GLU A 238 -10.23 -21.23 33.95
CA GLU A 238 -11.14 -22.04 34.77
C GLU A 238 -12.46 -22.36 34.04
N ARG A 239 -13.03 -21.35 33.37
CA ARG A 239 -14.26 -21.55 32.59
C ARG A 239 -14.06 -22.49 31.40
N ARG A 240 -12.87 -22.49 30.79
CA ARG A 240 -12.53 -23.36 29.66
C ARG A 240 -12.52 -24.83 30.05
N GLU A 241 -12.11 -25.17 31.28
CA GLU A 241 -12.09 -26.56 31.78
C GLU A 241 -13.49 -27.11 31.99
N LYS A 242 -14.43 -26.26 32.42
CA LYS A 242 -15.84 -26.63 32.66
C LYS A 242 -16.73 -26.54 31.41
N ALA A 243 -16.23 -25.95 30.33
CA ALA A 243 -17.03 -25.63 29.14
C ALA A 243 -17.17 -26.81 28.17
N GLY A 244 -18.35 -26.94 27.57
CA GLY A 244 -18.61 -27.88 26.47
C GLY A 244 -17.85 -27.50 25.18
N ALA A 245 -17.86 -28.41 24.19
CA ALA A 245 -17.04 -28.28 22.97
C ALA A 245 -17.20 -26.94 22.21
N VAL A 246 -18.44 -26.45 22.02
CA VAL A 246 -18.73 -25.21 21.29
C VAL A 246 -18.24 -23.96 22.04
N GLU A 247 -18.46 -23.91 23.36
CA GLU A 247 -18.02 -22.79 24.20
C GLU A 247 -16.49 -22.78 24.34
N ARG A 248 -15.86 -23.95 24.39
CA ARG A 248 -14.40 -24.10 24.45
C ARG A 248 -13.71 -23.46 23.23
N VAL A 249 -14.27 -23.58 22.03
CA VAL A 249 -13.74 -22.90 20.82
C VAL A 249 -13.80 -21.38 20.95
N LYS A 250 -14.91 -20.83 21.46
CA LYS A 250 -15.06 -19.37 21.68
C LYS A 250 -14.08 -18.87 22.75
N LEU A 251 -13.95 -19.61 23.85
CA LEU A 251 -13.01 -19.28 24.93
C LEU A 251 -11.55 -19.35 24.47
N ASN A 252 -11.17 -20.32 23.63
CA ASN A 252 -9.82 -20.40 23.05
C ASN A 252 -9.48 -19.15 22.24
N LYS A 253 -10.40 -18.69 21.37
CA LYS A 253 -10.21 -17.46 20.58
C LYS A 253 -10.06 -16.22 21.49
N ARG A 254 -10.85 -16.14 22.56
CA ARG A 254 -10.78 -15.04 23.54
C ARG A 254 -9.47 -15.07 24.35
N LEU A 255 -9.06 -16.23 24.85
CA LEU A 255 -7.80 -16.42 25.58
C LEU A 255 -6.59 -16.09 24.70
N SER A 256 -6.58 -16.52 23.43
CA SER A 256 -5.51 -16.22 22.49
C SER A 256 -5.31 -14.70 22.30
N LEU A 257 -6.41 -13.94 22.20
CA LEU A 257 -6.35 -12.48 22.11
C LEU A 257 -5.79 -11.84 23.40
N ILE A 258 -6.28 -12.28 24.56
CA ILE A 258 -5.83 -11.74 25.86
C ILE A 258 -4.35 -12.04 26.08
N HIS A 259 -3.90 -13.26 25.79
CA HIS A 259 -2.49 -13.63 25.89
C HIS A 259 -1.62 -12.76 24.96
N SER A 260 -2.08 -12.50 23.74
CA SER A 260 -1.38 -11.61 22.79
C SER A 260 -1.27 -10.17 23.32
N LEU A 261 -2.31 -9.65 23.98
CA LEU A 261 -2.31 -8.31 24.58
C LEU A 261 -1.34 -8.22 25.76
N ILE A 262 -1.32 -9.24 26.64
CA ILE A 262 -0.42 -9.32 27.79
C ILE A 262 1.04 -9.37 27.31
N ASN A 263 1.37 -10.28 26.39
CA ASN A 263 2.72 -10.44 25.86
C ASN A 263 3.22 -9.16 25.17
N SER A 264 2.33 -8.47 24.43
CA SER A 264 2.68 -7.24 23.71
C SER A 264 2.67 -5.99 24.62
N LYS A 265 2.31 -6.13 25.90
CA LYS A 265 2.06 -5.01 26.84
C LYS A 265 1.16 -3.95 26.21
N VAL A 266 0.03 -4.38 25.63
CA VAL A 266 -0.98 -3.51 25.01
C VAL A 266 -2.20 -3.46 25.91
N ARG A 267 -2.66 -2.26 26.25
CA ARG A 267 -3.90 -2.08 26.99
C ARG A 267 -5.10 -2.07 26.03
N PRO A 268 -6.23 -2.71 26.39
CA PRO A 268 -7.40 -2.79 25.53
C PRO A 268 -8.09 -1.43 25.33
N GLU A 269 -7.93 -0.51 26.27
CA GLU A 269 -8.44 0.87 26.17
C GLU A 269 -7.87 1.63 24.96
N TRP A 270 -6.66 1.29 24.48
CA TRP A 270 -6.04 1.93 23.32
C TRP A 270 -6.75 1.59 21.99
N MET A 271 -7.72 0.67 22.00
CA MET A 271 -8.62 0.45 20.85
C MET A 271 -9.61 1.60 20.67
N PHE A 272 -9.75 2.47 21.67
CA PHE A 272 -10.51 3.71 21.62
C PHE A 272 -9.55 4.88 21.44
N MET A 273 -9.87 5.76 20.50
CA MET A 273 -9.13 6.98 20.24
C MET A 273 -9.71 8.11 21.07
N ILE A 274 -8.86 8.72 21.87
CA ILE A 274 -9.10 10.03 22.50
C ILE A 274 -8.46 11.13 21.64
N ARG A 275 -7.34 10.78 20.98
CA ARG A 275 -6.59 11.66 20.09
C ARG A 275 -6.52 11.02 18.73
N ILE A 276 -6.80 11.79 17.69
CA ILE A 276 -6.65 11.34 16.30
C ILE A 276 -5.39 11.96 15.73
N PRO A 277 -4.43 11.17 15.21
CA PRO A 277 -3.29 11.72 14.49
C PRO A 277 -3.73 12.33 13.15
N VAL A 278 -3.22 13.52 12.86
CA VAL A 278 -3.41 14.20 11.58
C VAL A 278 -2.17 13.98 10.72
N THR A 279 -2.36 13.39 9.54
CA THR A 279 -1.25 13.11 8.62
C THR A 279 -0.60 14.41 8.12
N PRO A 280 0.70 14.39 7.79
CA PRO A 280 1.41 15.54 7.27
C PRO A 280 0.76 16.11 5.98
N PRO A 281 0.69 17.45 5.80
CA PRO A 281 -0.01 18.07 4.68
C PRO A 281 0.47 17.65 3.30
N MET A 282 1.77 17.37 3.13
CA MET A 282 2.32 16.93 1.85
C MET A 282 1.85 15.52 1.42
N LEU A 283 1.34 14.70 2.35
CA LEU A 283 0.69 13.42 2.03
C LEU A 283 -0.78 13.60 1.62
N ARG A 284 -1.35 14.79 1.87
CA ARG A 284 -2.73 15.18 1.54
C ARG A 284 -2.77 16.57 0.89
N PRO A 285 -2.10 16.75 -0.25
CA PRO A 285 -1.88 18.06 -0.85
C PRO A 285 -3.18 18.73 -1.28
N MET A 286 -3.13 20.06 -1.35
CA MET A 286 -4.12 20.90 -2.00
C MET A 286 -3.38 21.70 -3.07
N VAL A 287 -3.78 21.52 -4.33
CA VAL A 287 -3.09 22.08 -5.49
C VAL A 287 -4.03 23.06 -6.17
N ALA A 288 -3.53 24.26 -6.47
CA ALA A 288 -4.26 25.22 -7.28
C ALA A 288 -4.23 24.77 -8.74
N LEU A 289 -5.40 24.72 -9.37
CA LEU A 289 -5.58 24.48 -10.80
C LEU A 289 -5.69 25.81 -11.53
N GLU A 290 -5.47 25.77 -12.84
CA GLU A 290 -5.74 26.92 -13.71
C GLU A 290 -7.21 27.36 -13.59
N GLY A 291 -7.43 28.68 -13.49
CA GLY A 291 -8.75 29.27 -13.24
C GLY A 291 -9.13 29.43 -11.77
N GLY A 292 -8.17 29.39 -10.84
CA GLY A 292 -8.39 29.73 -9.42
C GLY A 292 -9.15 28.68 -8.60
N ARG A 293 -9.40 27.50 -9.18
CA ARG A 293 -9.98 26.34 -8.48
C ARG A 293 -8.88 25.58 -7.73
N HIS A 294 -9.25 24.85 -6.69
CA HIS A 294 -8.32 23.99 -5.95
C HIS A 294 -8.77 22.54 -6.00
N ALA A 295 -7.83 21.65 -6.29
CA ALA A 295 -7.99 20.22 -6.08
C ALA A 295 -7.43 19.87 -4.70
N SER A 296 -8.23 19.23 -3.86
CA SER A 296 -7.81 18.80 -2.52
C SER A 296 -7.97 17.30 -2.37
N SER A 297 -7.06 16.66 -1.61
CA SER A 297 -7.21 15.25 -1.25
C SER A 297 -8.49 14.98 -0.44
N ASP A 298 -9.21 13.90 -0.75
CA ASP A 298 -10.41 13.41 -0.05
C ASP A 298 -10.22 13.33 1.48
N VAL A 299 -9.01 13.03 1.94
CA VAL A 299 -8.66 12.94 3.37
C VAL A 299 -8.84 14.27 4.10
N ASN A 300 -8.60 15.40 3.43
CA ASN A 300 -8.80 16.73 4.03
C ASN A 300 -10.28 16.97 4.36
N ASP A 301 -11.20 16.54 3.49
CA ASP A 301 -12.64 16.65 3.74
C ASP A 301 -13.09 15.77 4.89
N LEU A 302 -12.53 14.56 5.01
CA LEU A 302 -12.80 13.65 6.13
C LEU A 302 -12.30 14.24 7.45
N TYR A 303 -11.08 14.79 7.50
CA TYR A 303 -10.59 15.50 8.68
C TYR A 303 -11.46 16.72 9.03
N ARG A 304 -11.87 17.50 8.02
CA ARG A 304 -12.79 18.64 8.21
C ARG A 304 -14.09 18.21 8.88
N ARG A 305 -14.69 17.10 8.43
CA ARG A 305 -15.91 16.55 9.04
C ARG A 305 -15.69 16.22 10.51
N VAL A 306 -14.60 15.52 10.84
CA VAL A 306 -14.26 15.18 12.23
C VAL A 306 -14.10 16.45 13.09
N ILE A 307 -13.32 17.43 12.63
CA ILE A 307 -13.07 18.68 13.37
C ILE A 307 -14.38 19.45 13.59
N ASN A 308 -15.22 19.58 12.55
CA ASN A 308 -16.51 20.26 12.65
C ASN A 308 -17.44 19.61 13.67
N ARG A 309 -17.56 18.27 13.66
CA ARG A 309 -18.39 17.51 14.59
C ARG A 309 -17.84 17.59 16.02
N ASN A 310 -16.53 17.48 16.17
CA ASN A 310 -15.86 17.60 17.46
C ASN A 310 -16.07 18.98 18.08
N ASN A 311 -15.88 20.06 17.31
CA ASN A 311 -16.09 21.42 17.77
C ASN A 311 -17.55 21.71 18.11
N ARG A 312 -18.49 21.16 17.32
CA ARG A 312 -19.92 21.25 17.61
C ARG A 312 -20.28 20.53 18.91
N LEU A 313 -19.73 19.33 19.14
CA LEU A 313 -19.91 18.59 20.38
C LEU A 313 -19.34 19.34 21.59
N LYS A 314 -18.12 19.89 21.49
CA LYS A 314 -17.52 20.75 22.55
C LYS A 314 -18.43 21.93 22.90
N LYS A 315 -19.01 22.60 21.88
CA LYS A 315 -19.97 23.70 22.10
C LYS A 315 -21.25 23.24 22.79
N LEU A 316 -21.82 22.09 22.38
CA LEU A 316 -23.03 21.54 22.98
C LEU A 316 -22.83 21.14 24.45
N ILE A 317 -21.66 20.60 24.78
CA ILE A 317 -21.27 20.29 26.17
C ILE A 317 -21.19 21.58 27.00
N ASN A 318 -20.56 22.64 26.47
CA ASN A 318 -20.45 23.92 27.18
C ASN A 318 -21.80 24.60 27.42
N ILE A 319 -22.79 24.35 26.57
CA ILE A 319 -24.16 24.89 26.70
C ILE A 319 -25.05 23.97 27.56
N ASN A 320 -24.53 22.84 28.06
CA ASN A 320 -25.30 21.81 28.75
C ASN A 320 -26.57 21.38 27.96
N ALA A 321 -26.40 21.11 26.67
CA ALA A 321 -27.49 20.66 25.83
C ALA A 321 -28.07 19.31 26.33
N PRO A 322 -29.37 19.03 26.11
CA PRO A 322 -30.00 17.77 26.50
C PRO A 322 -29.27 16.53 25.97
N ASP A 323 -29.31 15.44 26.75
CA ASP A 323 -28.61 14.18 26.46
C ASP A 323 -28.94 13.59 25.10
N VAL A 324 -30.17 13.73 24.62
CA VAL A 324 -30.58 13.23 23.29
C VAL A 324 -29.76 13.89 22.17
N ILE A 325 -29.52 15.21 22.28
CA ILE A 325 -28.73 15.97 21.32
C ILE A 325 -27.25 15.58 21.42
N LEU A 326 -26.74 15.45 22.65
CA LEU A 326 -25.36 15.02 22.88
C LEU A 326 -25.11 13.61 22.33
N ARG A 327 -26.01 12.66 22.55
CA ARG A 327 -25.92 11.29 22.03
C ARG A 327 -25.89 11.27 20.50
N ASN A 328 -26.78 12.03 19.86
CA ASN A 328 -26.80 12.11 18.40
C ASN A 328 -25.49 12.72 17.85
N GLU A 329 -24.96 13.78 18.46
CA GLU A 329 -23.69 14.37 18.00
C GLU A 329 -22.49 13.45 18.28
N LYS A 330 -22.45 12.75 19.43
CA LYS A 330 -21.45 11.71 19.73
C LYS A 330 -21.51 10.56 18.69
N ARG A 331 -22.72 10.12 18.30
CA ARG A 331 -22.92 9.13 17.22
C ARG A 331 -22.35 9.63 15.89
N ILE A 332 -22.70 10.85 15.49
CA ILE A 332 -22.21 11.43 14.22
C ILE A 332 -20.68 11.63 14.24
N LEU A 333 -20.10 11.97 15.40
CA LEU A 333 -18.65 12.05 15.55
C LEU A 333 -17.99 10.67 15.35
N GLN A 334 -18.53 9.61 15.96
CA GLN A 334 -18.08 8.24 15.73
C GLN A 334 -18.15 7.87 14.24
N GLU A 335 -19.25 8.21 13.55
CA GLU A 335 -19.41 7.97 12.11
C GLU A 335 -18.38 8.76 11.26
N ALA A 336 -18.07 9.99 11.63
CA ALA A 336 -17.08 10.80 10.94
C ALA A 336 -15.66 10.22 11.06
N VAL A 337 -15.31 9.71 12.24
CA VAL A 337 -14.01 9.06 12.49
C VAL A 337 -13.93 7.70 11.80
N ASP A 338 -15.02 6.94 11.79
CA ASP A 338 -15.11 5.70 11.02
C ASP A 338 -14.83 5.94 9.54
N ALA A 339 -15.47 6.96 8.94
CA ALA A 339 -15.26 7.31 7.54
C ALA A 339 -13.83 7.81 7.25
N LEU A 340 -13.20 8.52 8.20
CA LEU A 340 -11.80 8.94 8.07
C LEU A 340 -10.85 7.73 8.01
N LEU A 341 -11.05 6.75 8.90
CA LEU A 341 -10.19 5.58 9.01
C LEU A 341 -10.45 4.58 7.88
N ASP A 342 -11.70 4.14 7.72
CA ASP A 342 -12.11 3.18 6.69
C ASP A 342 -13.58 3.40 6.27
N ASN A 343 -13.76 4.16 5.19
CA ASN A 343 -15.08 4.45 4.62
C ASN A 343 -15.70 3.22 3.92
N SER A 344 -14.86 2.25 3.51
CA SER A 344 -15.28 1.08 2.74
C SER A 344 -15.91 -0.02 3.61
N ILE A 345 -15.49 -0.14 4.88
CA ILE A 345 -15.97 -1.20 5.81
C ILE A 345 -17.48 -1.11 6.08
N ARG A 346 -18.11 0.04 5.83
CA ARG A 346 -19.58 0.18 5.89
C ARG A 346 -20.23 -0.36 4.60
N HIS A 347 -19.99 -1.63 4.30
CA HIS A 347 -20.77 -2.37 3.30
C HIS A 347 -22.18 -2.61 3.85
N GLY A 348 -23.13 -1.74 3.54
CA GLY A 348 -24.52 -1.98 3.91
C GLY A 348 -25.53 -0.87 3.65
N ASN A 349 -25.14 0.41 3.69
CA ASN A 349 -26.05 1.52 3.40
C ASN A 349 -25.33 2.67 2.69
N ALA A 350 -25.59 2.83 1.39
CA ALA A 350 -25.07 3.94 0.57
C ALA A 350 -25.35 5.32 1.19
N ALA A 351 -26.42 5.45 1.98
CA ALA A 351 -26.83 6.67 2.67
C ALA A 351 -25.84 7.17 3.75
N PHE A 352 -25.00 6.30 4.32
CA PHE A 352 -24.09 6.65 5.43
C PHE A 352 -22.62 6.67 5.04
N SER A 353 -22.30 6.40 3.78
CA SER A 353 -20.93 6.57 3.27
C SER A 353 -20.61 8.06 3.14
N ALA A 354 -19.41 8.47 3.51
CA ALA A 354 -18.98 9.85 3.29
C ALA A 354 -18.81 10.07 1.78
N MET A 355 -19.83 10.62 1.13
CA MET A 355 -19.81 10.94 -0.29
C MET A 355 -19.24 12.34 -0.54
N SER A 356 -18.57 12.50 -1.68
CA SER A 356 -18.22 13.82 -2.22
C SER A 356 -19.50 14.58 -2.57
N GLN A 357 -19.61 15.83 -2.07
CA GLN A 357 -20.74 16.72 -2.37
C GLN A 357 -20.82 17.09 -3.85
N SER A 358 -19.70 17.07 -4.59
CA SER A 358 -19.62 17.47 -5.98
C SER A 358 -19.73 16.32 -6.98
N GLN A 359 -19.19 15.14 -6.66
CA GLN A 359 -19.03 14.06 -7.66
C GLN A 359 -19.78 12.76 -7.34
N ARG A 360 -20.66 12.73 -6.31
CA ARG A 360 -21.42 11.52 -5.89
C ARG A 360 -20.57 10.23 -5.78
N ARG A 361 -19.26 10.38 -5.59
CA ARG A 361 -18.30 9.30 -5.39
C ARG A 361 -18.01 9.15 -3.89
N PRO A 362 -17.82 7.93 -3.35
CA PRO A 362 -17.29 7.78 -2.00
C PRO A 362 -15.90 8.42 -1.89
N LEU A 363 -15.67 9.14 -0.78
CA LEU A 363 -14.37 9.71 -0.45
C LEU A 363 -13.39 8.58 -0.08
N LYS A 364 -12.14 8.66 -0.56
CA LYS A 364 -11.07 7.73 -0.16
C LYS A 364 -10.62 8.00 1.27
N SER A 365 -10.72 6.97 2.11
CA SER A 365 -10.26 6.98 3.51
C SER A 365 -8.77 6.67 3.65
N LEU A 366 -8.21 6.83 4.85
CA LEU A 366 -6.80 6.49 5.11
C LEU A 366 -6.46 5.04 4.77
N SER A 367 -7.38 4.10 5.04
CA SER A 367 -7.21 2.69 4.69
C SER A 367 -7.18 2.44 3.19
N ASP A 368 -7.94 3.20 2.40
CA ASP A 368 -8.02 3.04 0.94
C ASP A 368 -6.70 3.45 0.26
N TYR A 369 -5.93 4.35 0.87
CA TYR A 369 -4.58 4.67 0.40
C TYR A 369 -3.57 3.54 0.62
N LEU A 370 -3.87 2.57 1.50
CA LEU A 370 -3.01 1.41 1.71
C LEU A 370 -3.45 0.21 0.86
N LYS A 371 -4.75 0.06 0.61
CA LYS A 371 -5.36 -1.08 -0.08
C LYS A 371 -5.42 -0.88 -1.61
N GLY A 372 -5.61 -1.99 -2.34
CA GLY A 372 -5.88 -1.98 -3.77
C GLY A 372 -4.66 -1.76 -4.67
N LYS A 373 -4.88 -1.74 -5.99
CA LYS A 373 -3.82 -1.59 -7.02
C LYS A 373 -3.16 -0.21 -6.99
N GLN A 374 -3.94 0.83 -6.70
CA GLN A 374 -3.49 2.23 -6.59
C GLN A 374 -3.02 2.61 -5.18
N GLY A 375 -3.09 1.69 -4.20
CA GLY A 375 -2.61 1.96 -2.85
C GLY A 375 -1.08 2.01 -2.77
N TYR A 376 -0.55 2.61 -1.71
CA TYR A 376 0.88 2.85 -1.54
C TYR A 376 1.72 1.58 -1.63
N PHE A 377 1.27 0.45 -1.07
CA PHE A 377 2.03 -0.80 -1.13
C PHE A 377 2.24 -1.30 -2.57
N ARG A 378 1.19 -1.35 -3.38
CA ARG A 378 1.29 -1.91 -4.75
C ARG A 378 1.74 -0.88 -5.77
N GLY A 379 1.22 0.34 -5.69
CA GLY A 379 1.46 1.38 -6.69
C GLY A 379 2.73 2.19 -6.47
N ASN A 380 3.22 2.30 -5.24
CA ASN A 380 4.33 3.20 -4.90
C ASN A 380 5.53 2.51 -4.25
N LEU A 381 5.33 1.36 -3.58
CA LEU A 381 6.44 0.62 -2.96
C LEU A 381 6.98 -0.48 -3.89
N LEU A 382 6.12 -1.35 -4.42
CA LEU A 382 6.53 -2.44 -5.30
C LEU A 382 6.90 -1.97 -6.72
N GLY A 383 6.18 -0.98 -7.25
CA GLY A 383 6.47 -0.35 -8.54
C GLY A 383 6.72 1.14 -8.35
N LYS A 384 7.75 1.67 -9.01
CA LYS A 384 8.07 3.10 -9.02
C LYS A 384 8.44 3.54 -10.41
N ARG A 385 8.22 4.82 -10.68
CA ARG A 385 8.87 5.48 -11.82
C ARG A 385 10.34 5.65 -11.45
N VAL A 386 11.21 5.36 -12.40
CA VAL A 386 12.66 5.38 -12.22
C VAL A 386 13.27 6.35 -13.22
N ASP A 387 14.25 7.12 -12.76
CA ASP A 387 15.07 7.94 -13.64
C ASP A 387 15.99 7.05 -14.50
N TYR A 388 16.73 7.65 -15.45
CA TYR A 388 17.64 6.91 -16.35
C TYR A 388 16.94 5.78 -17.11
N SER A 389 15.71 6.06 -17.57
CA SER A 389 14.92 5.13 -18.35
C SER A 389 14.29 5.80 -19.56
N GLY A 390 14.08 5.01 -20.61
CA GLY A 390 13.50 5.44 -21.89
C GLY A 390 12.56 4.38 -22.45
N ARG A 391 11.81 4.73 -23.49
CA ARG A 391 10.98 3.79 -24.23
C ARG A 391 10.95 4.18 -25.70
N SER A 392 11.06 3.20 -26.59
CA SER A 392 10.76 3.38 -28.01
C SER A 392 10.23 2.09 -28.63
N VAL A 393 9.76 2.21 -29.87
CA VAL A 393 9.35 1.10 -30.72
C VAL A 393 10.57 0.23 -31.06
N ILE A 394 10.37 -1.08 -31.11
CA ILE A 394 11.42 -2.03 -31.50
C ILE A 394 11.36 -2.39 -32.97
N VAL A 395 12.53 -2.62 -33.55
CA VAL A 395 12.75 -3.11 -34.91
C VAL A 395 13.76 -4.25 -34.90
N VAL A 396 13.78 -5.06 -35.95
CA VAL A 396 14.69 -6.19 -36.06
C VAL A 396 16.12 -5.71 -36.34
N GLY A 397 17.09 -6.23 -35.58
CA GLY A 397 18.53 -6.02 -35.81
C GLY A 397 19.22 -7.34 -36.13
N SER A 398 19.18 -7.77 -37.40
CA SER A 398 19.74 -9.06 -37.85
C SER A 398 21.27 -9.13 -37.82
N SER A 399 21.96 -7.99 -37.85
CA SER A 399 23.42 -7.89 -37.80
C SER A 399 23.99 -7.88 -36.38
N LEU A 400 23.14 -7.75 -35.36
CA LEU A 400 23.55 -7.67 -33.96
C LEU A 400 23.98 -9.03 -33.45
N LYS A 401 24.86 -9.07 -32.44
CA LYS A 401 25.08 -10.28 -31.65
C LYS A 401 23.94 -10.50 -30.66
N LEU A 402 23.84 -11.72 -30.12
CA LEU A 402 22.76 -12.09 -29.19
C LEU A 402 22.70 -11.20 -27.95
N ASP A 403 23.85 -10.70 -27.48
CA ASP A 403 23.98 -9.81 -26.33
C ASP A 403 24.13 -8.34 -26.71
N GLU A 404 23.86 -7.95 -27.96
CA GLU A 404 23.92 -6.57 -28.43
C GLU A 404 22.51 -6.04 -28.73
N CYS A 405 22.30 -4.75 -28.48
CA CYS A 405 21.09 -4.03 -28.88
C CYS A 405 21.45 -2.70 -29.56
N GLY A 406 20.70 -2.29 -30.55
CA GLY A 406 20.85 -0.97 -31.15
C GLY A 406 20.06 0.07 -30.38
N LEU A 407 20.73 1.08 -29.83
CA LEU A 407 20.10 2.23 -29.19
C LEU A 407 20.19 3.48 -30.07
N PRO A 408 19.05 4.19 -30.28
CA PRO A 408 19.04 5.50 -30.92
C PRO A 408 20.01 6.48 -30.28
N LYS A 409 20.81 7.18 -31.09
CA LYS A 409 21.79 8.17 -30.65
C LYS A 409 21.22 9.21 -29.67
N HIS A 410 20.09 9.84 -30.01
CA HIS A 410 19.46 10.84 -29.14
C HIS A 410 18.95 10.25 -27.81
N MET A 411 18.40 9.03 -27.83
CA MET A 411 17.96 8.36 -26.61
C MET A 411 19.15 8.03 -25.70
N ALA A 412 20.22 7.48 -26.27
CA ALA A 412 21.44 7.16 -25.54
C ALA A 412 22.07 8.42 -24.94
N LEU A 413 22.08 9.53 -25.69
CA LEU A 413 22.61 10.80 -25.19
C LEU A 413 21.87 11.29 -23.93
N GLU A 414 20.54 11.21 -23.90
CA GLU A 414 19.77 11.58 -22.70
C GLU A 414 19.97 10.61 -21.54
N LEU A 415 19.97 9.29 -21.81
CA LEU A 415 20.16 8.27 -20.79
C LEU A 415 21.55 8.35 -20.12
N PHE A 416 22.57 8.70 -20.89
CA PHE A 416 23.96 8.79 -20.43
C PHE A 416 24.43 10.25 -20.19
N ARG A 417 23.51 11.23 -20.22
CA ARG A 417 23.83 12.67 -20.14
C ARG A 417 24.82 13.02 -19.02
N PRO A 418 24.69 12.53 -17.76
CA PRO A 418 25.65 12.88 -16.70
C PRO A 418 27.06 12.31 -16.94
N PHE A 419 27.18 11.13 -17.55
CA PHE A 419 28.47 10.52 -17.86
C PHE A 419 29.20 11.27 -18.98
N VAL A 420 28.45 11.70 -20.00
CA VAL A 420 28.97 12.54 -21.09
C VAL A 420 29.44 13.89 -20.55
N ILE A 421 28.67 14.54 -19.67
CA ILE A 421 29.09 15.78 -18.99
C ILE A 421 30.40 15.57 -18.24
N SER A 422 30.53 14.48 -17.47
CA SER A 422 31.75 14.19 -16.72
C SER A 422 32.97 14.06 -17.64
N LYS A 423 32.83 13.39 -18.78
CA LYS A 423 33.90 13.20 -19.77
C LYS A 423 34.24 14.49 -20.53
N LEU A 424 33.27 15.35 -20.81
CA LEU A 424 33.50 16.67 -21.41
C LEU A 424 34.33 17.58 -20.50
N LEU A 425 34.10 17.53 -19.19
CA LEU A 425 34.91 18.25 -18.20
C LEU A 425 36.32 17.66 -18.08
N GLU A 426 36.44 16.32 -18.07
CA GLU A 426 37.73 15.62 -18.01
C GLU A 426 38.63 15.92 -19.21
N LYS A 427 38.04 16.07 -20.42
CA LYS A 427 38.75 16.45 -21.65
C LYS A 427 38.92 17.97 -21.81
N GLU A 428 38.55 18.77 -20.81
CA GLU A 428 38.64 20.24 -20.80
C GLU A 428 37.89 20.93 -21.95
N LEU A 429 36.94 20.24 -22.59
CA LEU A 429 36.07 20.82 -23.64
C LEU A 429 35.03 21.77 -23.05
N ALA A 430 34.71 21.61 -21.77
CA ALA A 430 33.87 22.53 -21.01
C ALA A 430 34.48 22.81 -19.62
N TYR A 431 34.31 24.04 -19.14
CA TYR A 431 34.81 24.46 -17.82
C TYR A 431 33.76 24.30 -16.71
N ASN A 432 32.48 24.14 -17.05
CA ASN A 432 31.39 24.02 -16.09
C ASN A 432 30.28 23.09 -16.59
N ILE A 433 29.50 22.54 -15.66
CA ILE A 433 28.39 21.61 -15.95
C ILE A 433 27.36 22.24 -16.89
N ARG A 434 27.07 23.54 -16.73
CA ARG A 434 26.09 24.25 -17.56
C ARG A 434 26.59 24.43 -19.00
N GLY A 435 27.86 24.71 -19.18
CA GLY A 435 28.51 24.82 -20.49
C GLY A 435 28.55 23.48 -21.19
N ALA A 436 28.95 22.42 -20.48
CA ALA A 436 28.86 21.05 -21.00
C ALA A 436 27.43 20.68 -21.42
N GLY A 437 26.43 21.08 -20.64
CA GLY A 437 25.01 20.91 -21.00
C GLY A 437 24.65 21.59 -22.33
N ARG A 438 25.11 22.83 -22.56
CA ARG A 438 24.89 23.52 -23.84
C ARG A 438 25.57 22.80 -25.01
N LEU A 439 26.82 22.36 -24.86
CA LEU A 439 27.52 21.62 -25.93
C LEU A 439 26.80 20.32 -26.33
N ILE A 440 26.17 19.66 -25.35
CA ILE A 440 25.33 18.48 -25.58
C ILE A 440 24.06 18.85 -26.35
N ASP A 441 23.40 19.93 -25.95
CA ASP A 441 22.18 20.41 -26.62
C ASP A 441 22.47 20.92 -28.05
N ASP A 442 23.66 21.49 -28.29
CA ASP A 442 24.15 21.95 -29.60
C ASP A 442 24.56 20.77 -30.52
N GLY A 443 24.74 19.55 -29.98
CA GLY A 443 24.98 18.34 -30.77
C GLY A 443 26.34 18.25 -31.46
N ILE A 444 27.37 18.87 -30.87
CA ILE A 444 28.74 18.95 -31.40
C ILE A 444 29.34 17.55 -31.69
N PRO A 445 30.12 17.34 -32.77
CA PRO A 445 30.68 16.04 -33.15
C PRO A 445 31.41 15.29 -32.02
N GLU A 446 32.15 16.02 -31.20
CA GLU A 446 32.92 15.51 -30.06
C GLU A 446 32.04 14.83 -29.01
N VAL A 447 30.79 15.28 -28.85
CA VAL A 447 29.81 14.68 -27.93
C VAL A 447 29.48 13.25 -28.35
N TRP A 448 29.34 13.01 -29.66
CA TRP A 448 29.05 11.67 -30.18
C TRP A 448 30.22 10.71 -30.00
N ALA A 449 31.45 11.19 -30.21
CA ALA A 449 32.66 10.40 -29.95
C ALA A 449 32.79 10.03 -28.45
N ILE A 450 32.50 10.98 -27.56
CA ILE A 450 32.50 10.73 -26.11
C ILE A 450 31.38 9.76 -25.71
N LEU A 451 30.19 9.88 -26.31
CA LEU A 451 29.08 8.97 -26.04
C LEU A 451 29.44 7.52 -26.39
N GLU A 452 30.11 7.30 -27.52
CA GLU A 452 30.59 5.97 -27.92
C GLU A 452 31.63 5.41 -26.93
N GLU A 453 32.55 6.25 -26.45
CA GLU A 453 33.52 5.89 -25.41
C GLU A 453 32.83 5.50 -24.09
N VAL A 454 31.83 6.28 -23.65
CA VAL A 454 31.08 6.06 -22.39
C VAL A 454 30.27 4.76 -22.42
N ILE A 455 29.68 4.43 -23.57
CA ILE A 455 28.83 3.25 -23.75
C ILE A 455 29.66 1.96 -23.79
N LYS A 456 30.92 2.04 -24.23
CA LYS A 456 31.78 0.87 -24.40
C LYS A 456 31.92 0.08 -23.10
N GLY A 457 31.55 -1.20 -23.14
CA GLY A 457 31.64 -2.11 -21.99
C GLY A 457 30.53 -1.99 -20.94
N LYS A 458 29.58 -1.05 -21.12
CA LYS A 458 28.37 -0.93 -20.30
C LYS A 458 27.25 -1.83 -20.84
N HIS A 459 26.34 -2.19 -19.95
CA HIS A 459 25.12 -2.91 -20.29
C HIS A 459 23.90 -2.05 -19.98
N VAL A 460 22.84 -2.24 -20.77
CA VAL A 460 21.51 -1.67 -20.57
C VAL A 460 20.49 -2.78 -20.44
N LEU A 461 19.41 -2.54 -19.69
CA LEU A 461 18.34 -3.51 -19.53
C LEU A 461 17.19 -3.16 -20.48
N LEU A 462 16.78 -4.12 -21.29
CA LEU A 462 15.57 -4.02 -22.10
C LEU A 462 14.44 -4.79 -21.43
N ASN A 463 13.25 -4.19 -21.38
CA ASN A 463 12.06 -4.77 -20.79
C ASN A 463 10.84 -4.56 -21.69
N ARG A 464 10.04 -5.61 -21.88
CA ARG A 464 8.73 -5.55 -22.53
C ARG A 464 7.62 -5.87 -21.54
N ALA A 465 6.62 -5.00 -21.45
CA ALA A 465 5.42 -5.25 -20.65
C ALA A 465 4.37 -6.02 -21.46
N PRO A 466 3.67 -7.02 -20.89
CA PRO A 466 3.76 -7.50 -19.51
C PRO A 466 4.95 -8.46 -19.28
N THR A 467 5.68 -8.26 -18.18
CA THR A 467 6.80 -9.14 -17.79
C THR A 467 6.26 -10.39 -17.07
N LEU A 468 6.15 -11.51 -17.79
CA LEU A 468 5.60 -12.77 -17.26
C LEU A 468 6.64 -13.61 -16.51
N HIS A 469 7.90 -13.51 -16.90
CA HIS A 469 9.02 -14.25 -16.33
C HIS A 469 10.29 -13.42 -16.38
N ARG A 470 11.35 -13.86 -15.68
CA ARG A 470 12.61 -13.09 -15.56
C ARG A 470 13.22 -12.70 -16.90
N GLN A 471 13.16 -13.57 -17.92
CA GLN A 471 13.71 -13.28 -19.26
C GLN A 471 12.92 -12.21 -20.04
N GLY A 472 11.81 -11.70 -19.49
CA GLY A 472 11.17 -10.49 -20.01
C GLY A 472 11.95 -9.20 -19.68
N ILE A 473 13.03 -9.32 -18.91
CA ILE A 473 14.06 -8.30 -18.72
C ILE A 473 15.41 -8.97 -19.00
N GLN A 474 16.18 -8.43 -19.94
CA GLN A 474 17.54 -8.92 -20.23
C GLN A 474 18.50 -7.76 -20.44
N ALA A 475 19.77 -8.01 -20.18
CA ALA A 475 20.84 -7.06 -20.39
C ALA A 475 21.48 -7.22 -21.77
N PHE A 476 21.81 -6.09 -22.39
CA PHE A 476 22.44 -6.01 -23.70
C PHE A 476 23.54 -4.95 -23.68
N ARG A 477 24.57 -5.15 -24.50
CA ARG A 477 25.59 -4.17 -24.83
C ARG A 477 25.02 -3.20 -25.87
N PRO A 478 24.95 -1.88 -25.58
CA PRO A 478 24.38 -0.96 -26.52
C PRO A 478 25.34 -0.66 -27.67
N THR A 479 24.79 -0.63 -28.87
CA THR A 479 25.45 -0.14 -30.09
C THR A 479 24.68 1.09 -30.56
N LEU A 480 25.38 2.15 -30.92
CA LEU A 480 24.75 3.39 -31.37
C LEU A 480 24.23 3.21 -32.80
N ILE A 481 22.95 3.50 -33.00
CA ILE A 481 22.31 3.42 -34.32
C ILE A 481 21.65 4.76 -34.67
N GLU A 482 21.53 4.99 -35.97
CA GLU A 482 20.73 6.09 -36.50
C GLU A 482 19.23 5.80 -36.41
N GLY A 483 18.43 6.86 -36.38
CA GLY A 483 16.97 6.77 -36.24
C GLY A 483 16.50 6.75 -34.79
N ASN A 484 15.22 6.40 -34.59
CA ASN A 484 14.52 6.53 -33.30
C ASN A 484 14.04 5.20 -32.71
N ALA A 485 14.16 4.09 -33.43
CA ALA A 485 13.68 2.77 -33.00
C ALA A 485 14.83 1.94 -32.40
N ILE A 486 14.51 1.12 -31.39
CA ILE A 486 15.48 0.22 -30.76
C ILE A 486 15.63 -1.03 -31.61
N GLN A 487 16.85 -1.41 -31.97
CA GLN A 487 17.08 -2.68 -32.66
C GLN A 487 17.32 -3.80 -31.65
N ILE A 488 16.60 -4.91 -31.82
CA ILE A 488 16.76 -6.11 -31.01
C ILE A 488 17.10 -7.33 -31.86
N HIS A 489 17.82 -8.27 -31.26
CA HIS A 489 18.16 -9.53 -31.90
C HIS A 489 16.90 -10.40 -32.10
N PRO A 490 16.66 -10.98 -33.28
CA PRO A 490 15.42 -11.74 -33.56
C PRO A 490 15.23 -12.98 -32.65
N LEU A 491 16.32 -13.61 -32.20
CA LEU A 491 16.25 -14.79 -31.33
C LEU A 491 15.79 -14.49 -29.89
N VAL A 492 15.87 -13.23 -29.42
CA VAL A 492 15.38 -12.88 -28.07
C VAL A 492 13.90 -12.55 -28.05
N CYS A 493 13.27 -12.36 -29.22
CA CYS A 493 11.85 -12.01 -29.32
C CYS A 493 10.93 -13.06 -28.68
N SER A 494 11.31 -14.35 -28.70
CA SER A 494 10.57 -15.42 -28.01
C SER A 494 10.53 -15.23 -26.50
N ALA A 495 11.63 -14.75 -25.89
CA ALA A 495 11.72 -14.48 -24.47
C ALA A 495 10.87 -13.27 -24.07
N PHE A 496 10.87 -12.22 -24.88
CA PHE A 496 10.04 -11.03 -24.62
C PHE A 496 8.57 -11.20 -25.06
N ASN A 497 8.26 -12.30 -25.75
CA ASN A 497 7.02 -12.48 -26.51
C ASN A 497 6.73 -11.28 -27.42
N ALA A 498 7.78 -10.74 -28.03
CA ALA A 498 7.77 -9.51 -28.80
C ALA A 498 7.57 -9.79 -30.30
N ASP A 499 6.85 -8.90 -30.95
CA ASP A 499 6.75 -8.79 -32.41
C ASP A 499 7.16 -7.38 -32.86
N PHE A 500 7.05 -7.12 -34.16
CA PHE A 500 7.53 -5.88 -34.80
C PHE A 500 6.40 -5.11 -35.48
N ASP A 501 5.20 -5.11 -34.89
CA ASP A 501 4.00 -4.45 -35.41
C ASP A 501 3.70 -3.08 -34.78
N GLY A 502 4.64 -2.57 -33.96
CA GLY A 502 4.48 -1.33 -33.17
C GLY A 502 4.76 -1.52 -31.68
N ASP A 503 5.08 -2.75 -31.28
CA ASP A 503 5.59 -3.11 -29.97
C ASP A 503 6.68 -2.15 -29.45
N GLN A 504 6.62 -1.84 -28.15
CA GLN A 504 7.55 -0.92 -27.49
C GLN A 504 8.30 -1.61 -26.35
N MET A 505 9.58 -1.28 -26.19
CA MET A 505 10.40 -1.73 -25.08
C MET A 505 10.92 -0.56 -24.26
N ALA A 506 10.99 -0.76 -22.94
CA ALA A 506 11.64 0.16 -22.03
C ALA A 506 13.13 -0.18 -21.91
N VAL A 507 13.95 0.86 -21.80
CA VAL A 507 15.39 0.79 -21.57
C VAL A 507 15.65 1.32 -20.16
N HIS A 508 16.49 0.64 -19.39
CA HIS A 508 16.98 1.11 -18.10
C HIS A 508 18.50 1.04 -18.05
N VAL A 509 19.14 2.07 -17.48
CA VAL A 509 20.61 2.11 -17.32
C VAL A 509 21.00 1.75 -15.87
N PRO A 510 21.66 0.61 -15.64
CA PRO A 510 22.29 0.32 -14.36
C PRO A 510 23.41 1.32 -14.08
N LEU A 511 23.41 1.97 -12.92
CA LEU A 511 24.39 3.04 -12.61
C LEU A 511 25.58 2.54 -11.80
N SER A 512 25.34 1.76 -10.74
CA SER A 512 26.40 1.28 -9.86
C SER A 512 27.22 0.18 -10.52
N GLU A 513 28.44 -0.05 -10.02
CA GLU A 513 29.31 -1.10 -10.53
C GLU A 513 28.72 -2.48 -10.28
N GLU A 514 28.09 -2.69 -9.12
CA GLU A 514 27.40 -3.93 -8.76
C GLU A 514 26.24 -4.19 -9.72
N ALA A 515 25.42 -3.18 -10.01
CA ALA A 515 24.30 -3.31 -10.94
C ALA A 515 24.75 -3.59 -12.38
N GLN A 516 25.88 -3.00 -12.81
CA GLN A 516 26.50 -3.30 -14.09
C GLN A 516 27.09 -4.72 -14.13
N LEU A 517 27.68 -5.19 -13.02
CA LEU A 517 28.19 -6.55 -12.88
C LEU A 517 27.04 -7.56 -12.92
N GLU A 518 25.93 -7.32 -12.23
CA GLU A 518 24.72 -8.15 -12.30
C GLU A 518 24.15 -8.19 -13.73
N ALA A 519 24.11 -7.05 -14.41
CA ALA A 519 23.66 -6.98 -15.79
C ALA A 519 24.53 -7.85 -16.71
N ARG A 520 25.86 -7.73 -16.60
CA ARG A 520 26.81 -8.50 -17.41
C ARG A 520 26.82 -9.99 -17.06
N GLU A 521 26.84 -10.32 -15.78
CA GLU A 521 27.12 -11.68 -15.32
C GLU A 521 25.87 -12.54 -15.17
N ILE A 522 24.71 -11.94 -14.85
CA ILE A 522 23.47 -12.66 -14.53
C ILE A 522 22.41 -12.42 -15.60
N MET A 523 22.17 -11.16 -15.99
CA MET A 523 21.02 -10.79 -16.84
C MET A 523 21.31 -10.76 -18.34
N SER A 524 22.58 -10.89 -18.74
CA SER A 524 22.97 -10.82 -20.15
C SER A 524 22.25 -11.86 -21.01
N ALA A 525 21.80 -11.45 -22.20
CA ALA A 525 21.00 -12.29 -23.09
C ALA A 525 21.73 -13.58 -23.52
N ASN A 526 23.05 -13.52 -23.76
CA ASN A 526 23.88 -14.70 -24.08
C ASN A 526 23.99 -15.72 -22.93
N LYS A 527 23.72 -15.32 -21.68
CA LYS A 527 23.73 -16.24 -20.52
C LYS A 527 22.35 -16.82 -20.22
N ASN A 528 21.29 -16.25 -20.80
CA ASN A 528 19.90 -16.59 -20.51
C ASN A 528 19.21 -17.27 -21.69
N ILE A 529 19.87 -18.28 -22.28
CA ILE A 529 19.40 -19.02 -23.45
C ILE A 529 18.28 -20.03 -23.09
N LEU A 530 18.34 -20.60 -21.88
CA LEU A 530 17.42 -21.64 -21.42
C LEU A 530 16.27 -21.09 -20.61
N LYS A 531 15.09 -21.69 -20.75
CA LYS A 531 13.91 -21.35 -19.95
C LYS A 531 14.14 -21.81 -18.51
N PRO A 532 13.95 -20.95 -17.50
CA PRO A 532 14.20 -21.32 -16.11
C PRO A 532 13.33 -22.47 -15.58
N GLY A 533 12.15 -22.68 -16.18
CA GLY A 533 11.19 -23.71 -15.73
C GLY A 533 11.38 -25.07 -16.37
N SER A 534 11.59 -25.14 -17.70
CA SER A 534 11.70 -26.41 -18.45
C SER A 534 13.12 -26.78 -18.87
N GLY A 535 14.07 -25.83 -18.82
CA GLY A 535 15.42 -26.04 -19.36
C GLY A 535 15.49 -26.04 -20.88
N GLU A 536 14.38 -25.82 -21.58
CA GLU A 536 14.34 -25.76 -23.05
C GLU A 536 14.99 -24.48 -23.57
N VAL A 537 15.53 -24.54 -24.78
CA VAL A 537 16.16 -23.39 -25.45
C VAL A 537 15.11 -22.39 -25.91
N VAL A 538 15.10 -21.20 -25.31
CA VAL A 538 14.17 -20.11 -25.63
C VAL A 538 14.58 -19.40 -26.91
N THR A 539 15.88 -19.22 -27.13
CA THR A 539 16.44 -18.51 -28.29
C THR A 539 16.56 -19.40 -29.53
N SER A 540 15.63 -20.36 -29.69
CA SER A 540 15.61 -21.24 -30.86
C SER A 540 15.25 -20.44 -32.11
N PRO A 541 15.89 -20.72 -33.27
CA PRO A 541 15.50 -20.17 -34.56
C PRO A 541 14.00 -20.29 -34.81
N ARG A 542 13.40 -19.32 -35.48
CA ARG A 542 11.96 -19.30 -35.82
C ARG A 542 11.75 -18.78 -37.23
N LYS A 543 10.61 -19.17 -37.82
CA LYS A 543 10.08 -18.66 -39.10
C LYS A 543 11.18 -18.64 -40.17
N ASP A 544 11.61 -17.46 -40.61
CA ASP A 544 12.53 -17.23 -41.72
C ASP A 544 13.86 -17.97 -41.54
N ILE A 545 14.39 -18.05 -40.31
CA ILE A 545 15.64 -18.77 -40.05
C ILE A 545 15.44 -20.27 -40.24
N ILE A 546 14.33 -20.83 -39.74
CA ILE A 546 14.00 -22.25 -39.95
C ILE A 546 13.76 -22.52 -41.43
N LEU A 547 13.04 -21.64 -42.13
CA LEU A 547 12.76 -21.78 -43.56
C LEU A 547 14.05 -21.74 -44.38
N GLY A 548 14.97 -20.83 -44.05
CA GLY A 548 16.29 -20.75 -44.66
C GLY A 548 17.10 -22.02 -44.44
N CYS A 549 17.24 -22.48 -43.20
CA CYS A 549 17.91 -23.74 -42.88
C CYS A 549 17.25 -24.92 -43.59
N TYR A 550 15.92 -25.04 -43.54
CA TYR A 550 15.18 -26.10 -44.21
C TYR A 550 15.36 -26.08 -45.72
N TRP A 551 15.32 -24.90 -46.34
CA TRP A 551 15.56 -24.74 -47.77
C TRP A 551 16.99 -25.14 -48.13
N MET A 552 17.97 -24.74 -47.33
CA MET A 552 19.38 -25.08 -47.52
C MET A 552 19.66 -26.58 -47.38
N THR A 553 19.01 -27.26 -46.43
CA THR A 553 19.23 -28.69 -46.13
C THR A 553 18.24 -29.62 -46.83
N LYS A 554 17.47 -29.14 -47.82
CA LYS A 554 16.50 -29.97 -48.54
C LYS A 554 17.11 -30.46 -49.84
N MET A 555 17.34 -31.76 -49.94
CA MET A 555 17.81 -32.41 -51.17
C MET A 555 16.79 -32.31 -52.31
N ILE A 556 17.29 -32.11 -53.54
CA ILE A 556 16.52 -32.21 -54.77
C ILE A 556 17.21 -33.19 -55.70
N ASP A 557 16.50 -34.26 -56.05
CA ASP A 557 16.96 -35.23 -57.04
C ASP A 557 17.00 -34.59 -58.44
N GLY A 558 18.07 -34.83 -59.19
CA GLY A 558 18.26 -34.34 -60.57
C GLY A 558 18.80 -32.91 -60.66
N GLU A 559 19.35 -32.35 -59.58
CA GLU A 559 19.99 -31.03 -59.63
C GLU A 559 21.39 -31.09 -60.27
N LYS A 560 21.82 -29.99 -60.92
CA LYS A 560 23.09 -29.93 -61.64
C LYS A 560 24.26 -30.26 -60.69
N GLY A 561 25.12 -31.19 -61.10
CA GLY A 561 26.30 -31.59 -60.33
C GLY A 561 26.07 -32.67 -59.27
N GLU A 562 24.91 -33.32 -59.28
CA GLU A 562 24.63 -34.49 -58.43
C GLU A 562 25.62 -35.65 -58.68
N GLY A 563 26.17 -36.21 -57.60
CA GLY A 563 27.16 -37.29 -57.64
C GLY A 563 28.61 -36.85 -57.82
N ASN A 564 28.88 -35.53 -57.89
CA ASN A 564 30.24 -35.01 -58.04
C ASN A 564 31.09 -35.16 -56.76
N TYR A 565 32.40 -35.32 -56.99
CA TYR A 565 33.40 -35.54 -55.95
C TYR A 565 34.25 -34.28 -55.77
N PHE A 566 34.31 -33.74 -54.55
CA PHE A 566 35.11 -32.55 -54.24
C PHE A 566 36.20 -32.85 -53.20
N PRO A 567 37.44 -32.39 -53.45
CA PRO A 567 38.56 -32.63 -52.53
C PRO A 567 38.48 -31.79 -51.25
N THR A 568 37.74 -30.66 -51.25
CA THR A 568 37.48 -29.85 -50.06
C THR A 568 36.10 -29.19 -50.10
N PRO A 569 35.52 -28.79 -48.95
CA PRO A 569 34.30 -27.99 -48.92
C PRO A 569 34.42 -26.67 -49.68
N ASN A 570 35.58 -26.02 -49.63
CA ASN A 570 35.82 -24.76 -50.35
C ASN A 570 35.78 -24.95 -51.88
N THR A 571 36.27 -26.09 -52.39
CA THR A 571 36.15 -26.40 -53.83
C THR A 571 34.72 -26.66 -54.26
N ALA A 572 33.89 -27.25 -53.38
CA ALA A 572 32.46 -27.40 -53.65
C ALA A 572 31.73 -26.04 -53.67
N ILE A 573 32.06 -25.13 -52.73
CA ILE A 573 31.53 -23.76 -52.72
C ILE A 573 31.95 -23.01 -53.99
N THR A 574 33.22 -23.14 -54.40
CA THR A 574 33.72 -22.52 -55.63
C THR A 574 32.98 -23.05 -56.86
N ALA A 575 32.72 -24.35 -56.93
CA ALA A 575 31.95 -24.96 -58.02
C ALA A 575 30.48 -24.49 -58.04
N TYR A 576 29.89 -24.24 -56.87
CA TYR A 576 28.59 -23.58 -56.75
C TYR A 576 28.63 -22.13 -57.26
N ASP A 577 29.65 -21.36 -56.88
CA ASP A 577 29.81 -19.96 -57.33
C ASP A 577 29.96 -19.84 -58.86
N PHE A 578 30.59 -20.83 -59.50
CA PHE A 578 30.67 -20.94 -60.97
C PHE A 578 29.42 -21.56 -61.62
N GLY A 579 28.42 -21.97 -60.84
CA GLY A 579 27.17 -22.53 -61.33
C GLY A 579 27.28 -23.96 -61.88
N GLU A 580 28.33 -24.69 -61.53
CA GLU A 580 28.56 -26.09 -61.94
C GLU A 580 27.87 -27.11 -61.03
N VAL A 581 27.58 -26.72 -59.78
CA VAL A 581 26.84 -27.52 -58.80
C VAL A 581 25.67 -26.71 -58.25
N GLY A 582 24.50 -27.30 -58.14
CA GLY A 582 23.35 -26.71 -57.47
C GLY A 582 23.49 -26.75 -55.95
N PHE A 583 22.91 -25.76 -55.25
CA PHE A 583 23.08 -25.61 -53.80
C PHE A 583 22.58 -26.82 -53.00
N ARG A 584 21.63 -27.59 -53.56
CA ARG A 584 20.95 -28.72 -52.91
C ARG A 584 21.19 -30.05 -53.63
N ALA A 585 22.21 -30.08 -54.50
CA ALA A 585 22.64 -31.28 -55.19
C ALA A 585 23.41 -32.20 -54.22
N ARG A 586 23.15 -33.50 -54.30
CA ARG A 586 23.91 -34.48 -53.51
C ARG A 586 25.34 -34.58 -54.03
N VAL A 587 26.30 -34.14 -53.22
CA VAL A 587 27.72 -34.17 -53.56
C VAL A 587 28.51 -34.85 -52.46
N LYS A 588 29.75 -35.19 -52.81
CA LYS A 588 30.55 -36.13 -52.08
C LYS A 588 31.89 -35.44 -51.78
N VAL A 589 32.14 -35.11 -50.51
CA VAL A 589 33.18 -34.15 -50.13
C VAL A 589 34.14 -34.76 -49.11
N LEU A 590 35.45 -34.50 -49.27
CA LEU A 590 36.45 -34.84 -48.26
C LEU A 590 36.50 -33.77 -47.15
N PRO A 591 36.50 -34.17 -45.87
CA PRO A 591 36.60 -33.25 -44.74
C PRO A 591 37.97 -32.55 -44.69
N THR A 592 38.01 -31.36 -44.08
CA THR A 592 39.26 -30.63 -43.83
C THR A 592 39.69 -30.78 -42.37
N ASP A 593 40.96 -30.48 -42.05
CA ASP A 593 41.53 -30.55 -40.69
C ASP A 593 40.96 -29.52 -39.69
N SER A 594 39.84 -28.86 -40.01
CA SER A 594 39.23 -27.88 -39.12
C SER A 594 38.28 -28.55 -38.13
N LYS A 595 38.19 -27.98 -36.91
CA LYS A 595 37.34 -28.46 -35.79
C LYS A 595 35.88 -28.80 -36.15
N LYS A 596 35.35 -28.23 -37.24
CA LYS A 596 33.98 -28.47 -37.70
C LYS A 596 33.81 -29.84 -38.37
N TYR A 597 34.89 -30.41 -38.91
CA TYR A 597 34.86 -31.67 -39.67
C TYR A 597 35.65 -32.80 -38.99
N GLU A 598 36.17 -32.58 -37.78
CA GLU A 598 36.86 -33.60 -36.97
C GLU A 598 36.02 -34.87 -36.77
N GLY A 599 34.68 -34.74 -36.70
CA GLY A 599 33.77 -35.87 -36.53
C GLY A 599 33.69 -36.85 -37.71
N PHE A 600 34.28 -36.51 -38.86
CA PHE A 600 34.29 -37.36 -40.05
C PHE A 600 35.60 -38.14 -40.23
N ASN A 601 36.58 -38.02 -39.32
CA ASN A 601 37.81 -38.82 -39.27
C ASN A 601 38.57 -38.98 -40.60
N GLY A 602 38.55 -37.97 -41.47
CA GLY A 602 39.20 -38.04 -42.79
C GLY A 602 38.45 -38.89 -43.82
N GLU A 603 37.34 -39.52 -43.44
CA GLU A 603 36.49 -40.29 -44.33
C GLU A 603 35.59 -39.36 -45.14
N MET A 604 35.40 -39.75 -46.39
CA MET A 604 34.57 -39.02 -47.33
C MET A 604 33.11 -39.06 -46.87
N PHE A 605 32.46 -37.89 -46.78
CA PHE A 605 31.06 -37.79 -46.41
C PHE A 605 30.21 -37.27 -47.57
N GLU A 606 28.98 -37.74 -47.63
CA GLU A 606 27.97 -37.27 -48.57
C GLU A 606 27.19 -36.13 -47.92
N THR A 607 26.93 -35.06 -48.66
CA THR A 607 26.15 -33.92 -48.17
C THR A 607 24.68 -34.32 -48.05
N THR A 608 24.11 -34.17 -46.86
CA THR A 608 22.68 -34.42 -46.55
C THR A 608 21.80 -33.20 -46.72
#